data_AF-A0A4V1SAW4-F1
#
_entry.id   AF-A0A4V1SAW4-F1
#
_cell.length_a   1.000
_cell.length_b   1.000
_cell.length_c   1.000
_cell.angle_alpha   90.00
_cell.angle_beta   90.00
_cell.angle_gamma   90.00
#
_symmetry.space_group_name_H-M   'P 1'
#
loop_
_entity.id
_entity.type
_entity.pdbx_description
1 polymer ?
#
loop_
_entity_poly.entity_id
_entity_poly.type
_entity_poly.pdbx_seq_one_letter_code
_entity_poly.pdbx_strand_id
1 'polypeptide(L)'
;MTGKGGLTQDHAARMLGQDSVEEAARRLQPDLENIPPLPAGSAKVSRERALALWEEAGGAPELRRVLLDEAADDLSCYQGNIENFIGVMRMPLGLAGPLRVNGLSAKGDYRIPLATTEAALVASYHRGCRVITAAGGCSAMVLYESLSRAPAFVFETVAQAGQFVVWALSRFGEFQQAAASTTSHGKMVDIGCTVEGNHVYLNFEFTTGDASGQNMVTLATQAVCDEILATSPVKPVRHYVESNLSGDKKASARAFTSA
;
A
#
# COMPACT_ATOMS: atom_id res chain seq x y z
N MET A 1 -12.52 -21.54 6.42
CA MET A 1 -11.86 -20.23 6.50
C MET A 1 -10.42 -20.45 6.91
N THR A 2 -9.48 -20.28 6.00
CA THR A 2 -8.10 -20.01 6.40
C THR A 2 -8.10 -18.56 6.84
N GLY A 3 -8.27 -18.29 8.14
CA GLY A 3 -8.15 -16.90 8.66
C GLY A 3 -6.77 -16.31 8.33
N LYS A 4 -6.47 -15.10 8.79
CA LYS A 4 -5.18 -14.40 8.57
C LYS A 4 -3.90 -15.25 8.65
N GLY A 5 -3.88 -16.32 9.45
CA GLY A 5 -2.79 -17.30 9.48
C GLY A 5 -2.51 -17.98 8.13
N GLY A 6 -3.53 -18.30 7.34
CA GLY A 6 -3.37 -18.85 5.99
C GLY A 6 -2.90 -17.80 4.98
N LEU A 7 -3.34 -16.54 5.12
CA LEU A 7 -2.84 -15.45 4.26
C LEU A 7 -1.38 -15.14 4.49
N THR A 8 -0.93 -15.24 5.74
CA THR A 8 0.49 -15.09 6.08
C THR A 8 1.31 -16.23 5.48
N GLN A 9 0.81 -17.48 5.51
CA GLN A 9 1.47 -18.62 4.88
C GLN A 9 1.53 -18.47 3.36
N ASP A 10 0.43 -18.07 2.72
CA ASP A 10 0.37 -17.84 1.28
C ASP A 10 1.30 -16.70 0.84
N HIS A 11 1.36 -15.62 1.63
CA HIS A 11 2.26 -14.51 1.38
C HIS A 11 3.73 -14.92 1.58
N ALA A 12 4.05 -15.62 2.67
CA ALA A 12 5.40 -16.13 2.93
C ALA A 12 5.86 -17.10 1.83
N ALA A 13 5.00 -18.01 1.39
CA ALA A 13 5.29 -18.91 0.27
C ALA A 13 5.57 -18.13 -1.02
N ARG A 14 4.79 -17.07 -1.30
CA ARG A 14 5.03 -16.19 -2.45
C ARG A 14 6.36 -15.43 -2.36
N MET A 15 6.71 -14.94 -1.16
CA MET A 15 7.94 -14.18 -0.93
C MET A 15 9.20 -15.06 -0.96
N LEU A 16 9.11 -16.31 -0.49
CA LEU A 16 10.19 -17.29 -0.57
C LEU A 16 10.35 -17.86 -1.99
N GLY A 17 9.24 -18.01 -2.72
CA GLY A 17 9.27 -18.57 -4.07
C GLY A 17 9.76 -20.02 -4.05
N GLN A 18 10.95 -20.27 -4.62
CA GLN A 18 11.62 -21.57 -4.58
C GLN A 18 12.75 -21.64 -3.54
N ASP A 19 13.09 -20.52 -2.89
CA ASP A 19 14.17 -20.46 -1.92
C ASP A 19 13.76 -21.17 -0.62
N SER A 20 14.72 -21.87 -0.01
CA SER A 20 14.60 -22.33 1.37
C SER A 20 14.61 -21.16 2.36
N VAL A 21 14.11 -21.40 3.58
CA VAL A 21 14.14 -20.40 4.66
C VAL A 21 15.57 -19.99 4.99
N GLU A 22 16.51 -20.93 4.96
CA GLU A 22 17.94 -20.67 5.18
C GLU A 22 18.55 -19.78 4.09
N GLU A 23 18.20 -20.01 2.82
CA GLU A 23 18.65 -19.17 1.70
C GLU A 23 18.09 -17.76 1.79
N ALA A 24 16.80 -17.63 2.11
CA ALA A 24 16.17 -16.34 2.37
C ALA A 24 16.85 -15.61 3.55
N ALA A 25 17.14 -16.31 4.65
CA ALA A 25 17.83 -15.74 5.79
C ALA A 25 19.26 -15.28 5.45
N ARG A 26 19.98 -16.01 4.58
CA ARG A 26 21.29 -15.58 4.06
C ARG A 26 21.17 -14.32 3.21
N ARG A 27 20.14 -14.20 2.38
CA ARG A 27 19.91 -13.01 1.55
C ARG A 27 19.68 -11.74 2.36
N LEU A 28 19.17 -11.87 3.59
CA LEU A 28 18.91 -10.75 4.50
C LEU A 28 20.16 -10.30 5.28
N GLN A 29 21.27 -11.05 5.22
CA GLN A 29 22.50 -10.70 5.96
C GLN A 29 23.17 -9.44 5.37
N PRO A 30 23.89 -8.66 6.21
CA PRO A 30 24.66 -7.52 5.74
C PRO A 30 25.83 -7.96 4.83
N ASP A 31 26.09 -7.18 3.78
CA ASP A 31 27.25 -7.35 2.89
C ASP A 31 28.28 -6.26 3.14
N LEU A 32 29.33 -6.62 3.90
CA LEU A 32 30.43 -5.72 4.26
C LEU A 32 31.58 -5.74 3.24
N GLU A 33 31.54 -6.64 2.26
CA GLU A 33 32.62 -6.81 1.28
C GLU A 33 32.38 -5.91 0.05
N ASN A 34 31.12 -5.78 -0.39
CA ASN A 34 30.76 -5.07 -1.62
C ASN A 34 30.12 -3.71 -1.35
N ILE A 35 30.72 -2.86 -0.52
CA ILE A 35 30.19 -1.52 -0.20
C ILE A 35 30.28 -0.59 -1.43
N PRO A 36 29.21 0.11 -1.82
CA PRO A 36 29.23 0.97 -3.00
C PRO A 36 29.88 2.31 -2.65
N PRO A 37 30.16 3.18 -3.64
CA PRO A 37 30.58 4.54 -3.36
C PRO A 37 29.57 5.29 -2.46
N LEU A 38 30.06 5.96 -1.42
CA LEU A 38 29.26 6.68 -0.44
C LEU A 38 29.52 8.20 -0.53
N PRO A 39 28.98 8.89 -1.55
CA PRO A 39 29.23 10.31 -1.77
C PRO A 39 28.86 11.14 -0.54
N ALA A 40 29.59 12.22 -0.30
CA ALA A 40 29.26 13.15 0.79
C ALA A 40 28.00 13.96 0.46
N GLY A 41 27.12 14.11 1.44
CA GLY A 41 25.96 15.00 1.33
C GLY A 41 26.39 16.46 1.25
N SER A 42 25.59 17.29 0.58
CA SER A 42 25.77 18.74 0.52
C SER A 42 24.43 19.45 0.56
N ALA A 43 24.35 20.55 1.30
CA ALA A 43 23.18 21.43 1.33
C ALA A 43 23.21 22.49 0.22
N LYS A 44 24.29 22.57 -0.57
CA LYS A 44 24.41 23.56 -1.65
C LYS A 44 23.54 23.15 -2.84
N VAL A 45 22.63 24.03 -3.22
CA VAL A 45 21.73 23.86 -4.37
C VAL A 45 22.22 24.76 -5.50
N SER A 46 22.52 24.18 -6.66
CA SER A 46 22.76 24.90 -7.91
C SER A 46 22.33 24.04 -9.09
N ARG A 47 22.10 24.66 -10.25
CA ARG A 47 21.70 23.93 -11.46
C ARG A 47 22.78 22.97 -11.91
N GLU A 48 24.05 23.35 -11.83
CA GLU A 48 25.18 22.49 -12.17
C GLU A 48 25.21 21.23 -11.31
N ARG A 49 24.95 21.35 -10.01
CA ARG A 49 24.88 20.21 -9.10
C ARG A 49 23.69 19.30 -9.37
N ALA A 50 22.51 19.88 -9.65
CA ALA A 50 21.34 19.11 -10.03
C ALA A 50 21.60 18.29 -11.30
N LEU A 51 22.22 18.92 -12.31
CA LEU A 51 22.61 18.25 -13.55
C LEU A 51 23.62 17.12 -13.31
N ALA A 52 24.66 17.36 -12.51
CA ALA A 52 25.63 16.32 -12.17
C ALA A 52 24.97 15.10 -11.46
N LEU A 53 24.02 15.35 -10.57
CA LEU A 53 23.25 14.29 -9.91
C LEU A 53 22.37 13.51 -10.89
N TRP A 54 21.77 14.17 -11.88
CA TRP A 54 21.01 13.51 -12.95
C TRP A 54 21.88 12.61 -13.83
N GLU A 55 23.06 13.09 -14.22
CA GLU A 55 24.03 12.30 -15.00
C GLU A 55 24.50 11.07 -14.19
N GLU A 56 24.74 11.21 -12.88
CA GLU A 56 25.17 10.12 -12.02
C GLU A 56 24.05 9.11 -11.70
N ALA A 57 22.83 9.60 -11.43
CA ALA A 57 21.70 8.75 -11.09
C ALA A 57 21.29 7.85 -12.26
N GLY A 58 21.51 8.32 -13.50
CA GLY A 58 20.89 7.74 -14.67
C GLY A 58 19.37 7.96 -14.63
N GLY A 59 18.74 8.02 -15.80
CA GLY A 59 17.30 8.21 -15.85
C GLY A 59 16.82 8.61 -17.23
N ALA A 60 15.50 8.56 -17.34
CA ALA A 60 14.79 8.95 -18.54
C ALA A 60 14.97 10.46 -18.82
N PRO A 61 15.55 10.88 -19.96
CA PRO A 61 15.77 12.29 -20.29
C PRO A 61 14.49 13.15 -20.19
N GLU A 62 13.34 12.55 -20.48
CA GLU A 62 12.02 13.14 -20.33
C GLU A 62 11.69 13.49 -18.87
N LEU A 63 12.08 12.66 -17.90
CA LEU A 63 11.84 12.93 -16.47
C LEU A 63 12.69 14.12 -16.00
N ARG A 64 13.95 14.19 -16.44
CA ARG A 64 14.81 15.35 -16.18
C ARG A 64 14.18 16.63 -16.74
N ARG A 65 13.72 16.59 -17.99
CA ARG A 65 13.07 17.73 -18.65
C ARG A 65 11.86 18.20 -17.85
N VAL A 66 10.95 17.30 -17.48
CA VAL A 66 9.74 17.61 -16.70
C VAL A 66 10.05 18.13 -15.30
N LEU A 67 11.02 17.53 -14.60
CA LEU A 67 11.27 17.85 -13.19
C LEU A 67 12.19 19.06 -13.00
N LEU A 68 13.13 19.30 -13.92
CA LEU A 68 14.13 20.36 -13.79
C LEU A 68 13.92 21.54 -14.74
N ASP A 69 13.48 21.28 -15.98
CA ASP A 69 13.56 22.26 -17.07
C ASP A 69 12.19 22.82 -17.52
N GLU A 70 11.09 22.07 -17.40
CA GLU A 70 9.78 22.44 -17.95
C GLU A 70 8.64 22.43 -16.92
N ALA A 71 7.54 23.12 -17.24
CA ALA A 71 6.21 22.80 -16.71
C ALA A 71 5.54 21.93 -17.77
N ALA A 72 4.67 20.99 -17.38
CA ALA A 72 3.98 20.16 -18.36
C ALA A 72 3.18 21.03 -19.34
N ASP A 73 3.70 21.24 -20.55
CA ASP A 73 2.99 21.95 -21.62
C ASP A 73 1.74 21.14 -22.08
N ASP A 74 1.78 19.82 -21.86
CA ASP A 74 0.67 18.91 -22.07
C ASP A 74 -0.10 18.63 -20.76
N LEU A 75 -1.29 19.23 -20.66
CA LEU A 75 -2.18 19.09 -19.51
C LEU A 75 -3.01 17.78 -19.53
N SER A 76 -2.97 17.01 -20.63
CA SER A 76 -3.76 15.77 -20.75
C SER A 76 -3.40 14.75 -19.68
N CYS A 77 -2.16 14.78 -19.16
CA CYS A 77 -1.69 13.92 -18.07
C CYS A 77 -2.43 14.15 -16.73
N TYR A 78 -3.10 15.30 -16.54
CA TYR A 78 -3.90 15.58 -15.34
C TYR A 78 -5.36 15.15 -15.46
N GLN A 79 -5.80 14.69 -16.63
CA GLN A 79 -7.18 14.26 -16.84
C GLN A 79 -7.52 13.05 -15.94
N GLY A 80 -8.59 13.18 -15.15
CA GLY A 80 -9.00 12.15 -14.19
C GLY A 80 -8.25 12.14 -12.86
N ASN A 81 -7.25 13.03 -12.70
CA ASN A 81 -6.48 13.16 -11.45
C ASN A 81 -6.90 14.37 -10.60
N ILE A 82 -7.57 15.38 -11.20
CA ILE A 82 -8.00 16.60 -10.52
C ILE A 82 -9.18 17.26 -11.24
N GLU A 83 -10.07 17.91 -10.47
CA GLU A 83 -11.17 18.73 -10.97
C GLU A 83 -10.87 20.23 -10.83
N ASN A 84 -11.50 21.07 -11.68
CA ASN A 84 -11.33 22.54 -11.65
C ASN A 84 -9.84 22.97 -11.70
N PHE A 85 -9.09 22.40 -12.66
CA PHE A 85 -7.66 22.66 -12.80
C PHE A 85 -7.37 24.15 -13.08
N ILE A 86 -6.55 24.77 -12.22
CA ILE A 86 -6.12 26.17 -12.34
C ILE A 86 -4.60 26.33 -12.50
N GLY A 87 -3.84 25.24 -12.42
CA GLY A 87 -2.38 25.26 -12.50
C GLY A 87 -1.72 24.18 -11.65
N VAL A 88 -0.39 24.26 -11.54
CA VAL A 88 0.45 23.29 -10.83
C VAL A 88 1.34 24.00 -9.80
N MET A 89 1.62 23.32 -8.68
CA MET A 89 2.58 23.77 -7.68
C MET A 89 3.87 22.95 -7.78
N ARG A 90 5.03 23.63 -7.86
CA ARG A 90 6.34 22.96 -7.86
C ARG A 90 6.78 22.63 -6.43
N MET A 91 7.23 21.40 -6.22
CA MET A 91 7.79 20.91 -4.96
C MET A 91 9.29 20.66 -5.14
N PRO A 92 10.18 21.13 -4.23
CA PRO A 92 11.60 20.80 -4.31
C PRO A 92 11.80 19.28 -4.21
N LEU A 93 12.68 18.74 -5.06
CA LEU A 93 12.99 17.32 -5.15
C LEU A 93 14.49 17.10 -4.89
N GLY A 94 14.82 16.16 -4.00
CA GLY A 94 16.19 15.75 -3.74
C GLY A 94 16.38 14.24 -3.79
N LEU A 95 17.63 13.78 -3.87
CA LEU A 95 18.00 12.37 -3.84
C LEU A 95 18.78 12.05 -2.55
N ALA A 96 18.33 11.02 -1.83
CA ALA A 96 19.06 10.40 -0.73
C ALA A 96 19.68 9.07 -1.18
N GLY A 97 20.80 8.66 -0.57
CA GLY A 97 21.42 7.36 -0.86
C GLY A 97 22.87 7.39 -1.37
N PRO A 98 23.40 6.23 -1.82
CA PRO A 98 22.67 4.97 -1.97
C PRO A 98 22.25 4.34 -0.63
N LEU A 99 21.03 3.79 -0.58
CA LEU A 99 20.55 2.91 0.47
C LEU A 99 20.65 1.46 0.00
N ARG A 100 21.47 0.66 0.67
CA ARG A 100 21.53 -0.77 0.43
C ARG A 100 20.39 -1.49 1.12
N VAL A 101 19.60 -2.21 0.33
CA VAL A 101 18.50 -3.06 0.79
C VAL A 101 18.85 -4.51 0.54
N ASN A 102 18.79 -5.31 1.59
CA ASN A 102 18.94 -6.78 1.58
C ASN A 102 17.56 -7.38 1.86
N GLY A 103 16.68 -7.37 0.87
CA GLY A 103 15.29 -7.80 1.02
C GLY A 103 14.92 -9.02 0.17
N LEU A 104 13.76 -9.59 0.48
CA LEU A 104 13.17 -10.68 -0.30
C LEU A 104 12.61 -10.18 -1.64
N SER A 105 12.01 -8.98 -1.63
CA SER A 105 11.40 -8.35 -2.81
C SER A 105 12.28 -7.27 -3.47
N ALA A 106 13.34 -6.82 -2.80
CA ALA A 106 14.28 -5.81 -3.32
C ALA A 106 15.69 -6.11 -2.81
N LYS A 107 16.67 -6.17 -3.71
CA LYS A 107 18.09 -6.37 -3.36
C LYS A 107 18.98 -5.49 -4.24
N GLY A 108 19.67 -4.54 -3.62
CA GLY A 108 20.54 -3.63 -4.35
C GLY A 108 20.74 -2.28 -3.66
N ASP A 109 21.33 -1.35 -4.41
CA ASP A 109 21.66 -0.01 -3.97
C ASP A 109 20.74 1.01 -4.62
N TYR A 110 19.90 1.65 -3.81
CA TYR A 110 18.84 2.52 -4.32
C TYR A 110 19.10 3.98 -3.98
N ARG A 111 18.88 4.87 -4.96
CA ARG A 111 18.76 6.31 -4.71
C ARG A 111 17.28 6.63 -4.49
N ILE A 112 16.97 7.29 -3.39
CA ILE A 112 15.60 7.54 -2.93
C ILE A 112 15.20 8.98 -3.28
N PRO A 113 14.24 9.21 -4.19
CA PRO A 113 13.70 10.53 -4.45
C PRO A 113 12.79 10.98 -3.31
N LEU A 114 13.01 12.22 -2.84
CA LEU A 114 12.26 12.84 -1.75
C LEU A 114 11.81 14.24 -2.18
N ALA A 115 10.50 14.45 -2.28
CA ALA A 115 9.91 15.75 -2.56
C ALA A 115 9.48 16.42 -1.25
N THR A 116 10.08 17.56 -0.90
CA THR A 116 9.84 18.22 0.39
C THR A 116 10.25 19.69 0.39
N THR A 117 9.56 20.50 1.21
CA THR A 117 9.99 21.86 1.56
C THR A 117 10.70 21.93 2.92
N GLU A 118 10.71 20.83 3.69
CA GLU A 118 11.33 20.78 5.01
C GLU A 118 12.86 20.81 4.89
N ALA A 119 13.47 21.81 5.52
CA ALA A 119 14.92 21.96 5.52
C ALA A 119 15.60 20.76 6.17
N ALA A 120 16.77 20.37 5.64
CA ALA A 120 17.60 19.27 6.13
C ALA A 120 16.99 17.85 6.07
N LEU A 121 15.71 17.65 5.69
CA LEU A 121 15.09 16.33 5.60
C LEU A 121 15.86 15.39 4.67
N VAL A 122 16.09 15.81 3.41
CA VAL A 122 16.83 15.01 2.43
C VAL A 122 18.27 14.74 2.90
N ALA A 123 18.93 15.73 3.49
CA ALA A 123 20.31 15.58 4.00
C ALA A 123 20.39 14.59 5.17
N SER A 124 19.39 14.61 6.06
CA SER A 124 19.26 13.69 7.19
C SER A 124 19.06 12.24 6.69
N TYR A 125 18.11 12.02 5.78
CA TYR A 125 17.89 10.71 5.16
C TYR A 125 19.13 10.23 4.40
N HIS A 126 19.79 11.10 3.64
CA HIS A 126 21.02 10.76 2.93
C HIS A 126 22.13 10.31 3.88
N ARG A 127 22.32 11.01 5.01
CA ARG A 127 23.27 10.58 6.06
C ARG A 127 22.90 9.20 6.61
N GLY A 128 21.63 8.96 6.92
CA GLY A 128 21.14 7.66 7.39
C GLY A 128 21.41 6.54 6.38
N CYS A 129 21.09 6.76 5.10
CA CYS A 129 21.35 5.81 4.03
C CYS A 129 22.83 5.44 3.95
N ARG A 130 23.74 6.44 4.01
CA ARG A 130 25.18 6.17 3.99
C ARG A 130 25.64 5.30 5.15
N VAL A 131 25.15 5.57 6.36
CA VAL A 131 25.50 4.78 7.56
C VAL A 131 25.00 3.35 7.44
N ILE A 132 23.73 3.17 7.03
CA ILE A 132 23.14 1.84 6.83
C ILE A 132 23.91 1.06 5.76
N THR A 133 24.19 1.69 4.62
CA THR A 133 24.94 1.07 3.52
C THR A 133 26.37 0.73 3.93
N ALA A 134 27.06 1.60 4.67
CA ALA A 134 28.38 1.32 5.20
C ALA A 134 28.40 0.14 6.20
N ALA A 135 27.28 -0.09 6.88
CA ALA A 135 27.09 -1.24 7.77
C ALA A 135 26.64 -2.52 7.04
N GLY A 136 26.66 -2.52 5.70
CA GLY A 136 26.32 -3.67 4.86
C GLY A 136 24.85 -3.74 4.43
N GLY A 137 24.06 -2.71 4.72
CA GLY A 137 22.66 -2.57 4.28
C GLY A 137 21.63 -2.96 5.33
N CYS A 138 20.36 -2.65 5.04
CA CYS A 138 19.23 -3.02 5.89
C CYS A 138 18.51 -4.26 5.37
N SER A 139 18.13 -5.16 6.28
CA SER A 139 17.24 -6.27 5.98
C SER A 139 15.79 -5.77 5.90
N ALA A 140 15.05 -6.19 4.87
CA ALA A 140 13.66 -5.81 4.70
C ALA A 140 12.80 -6.98 4.21
N MET A 141 11.61 -7.13 4.78
CA MET A 141 10.63 -8.14 4.36
C MET A 141 9.21 -7.60 4.49
N VAL A 142 8.34 -8.01 3.56
CA VAL A 142 6.90 -7.81 3.66
C VAL A 142 6.31 -9.07 4.30
N LEU A 143 5.57 -8.89 5.39
CA LEU A 143 4.97 -10.00 6.13
C LEU A 143 3.59 -10.36 5.59
N TYR A 144 2.84 -9.35 5.18
CA TYR A 144 1.47 -9.45 4.71
C TYR A 144 1.10 -8.19 3.94
N GLU A 145 0.27 -8.35 2.92
CA GLU A 145 -0.25 -7.28 2.09
C GLU A 145 -1.76 -7.47 1.92
N SER A 146 -2.53 -6.50 2.38
CA SER A 146 -3.93 -6.38 2.00
C SER A 146 -4.45 -4.96 2.15
N LEU A 147 -5.58 -4.74 1.51
CA LEU A 147 -6.39 -3.56 1.67
C LEU A 147 -7.74 -3.94 2.27
N SER A 148 -8.19 -3.18 3.27
CA SER A 148 -9.47 -3.41 3.92
C SER A 148 -10.54 -2.42 3.46
N ARG A 149 -11.79 -2.88 3.42
CA ARG A 149 -12.98 -2.05 3.25
C ARG A 149 -14.07 -2.56 4.17
N ALA A 150 -14.69 -1.66 4.94
CA ALA A 150 -15.57 -2.06 6.03
C ALA A 150 -17.00 -1.50 5.83
N PRO A 151 -17.89 -2.21 5.12
CA PRO A 151 -19.29 -1.84 5.09
C PRO A 151 -19.98 -2.04 6.45
N ALA A 152 -21.04 -1.28 6.67
CA ALA A 152 -21.90 -1.39 7.84
C ALA A 152 -23.34 -1.70 7.44
N PHE A 153 -24.02 -2.47 8.27
CA PHE A 153 -25.41 -2.88 8.13
C PHE A 153 -26.13 -2.67 9.45
N VAL A 154 -27.22 -1.90 9.43
CA VAL A 154 -27.98 -1.50 10.61
C VAL A 154 -29.29 -2.27 10.66
N PHE A 155 -29.61 -2.90 11.78
CA PHE A 155 -30.83 -3.68 11.98
C PHE A 155 -31.75 -3.04 13.02
N GLU A 156 -33.01 -3.45 13.12
CA GLU A 156 -33.90 -2.92 14.16
C GLU A 156 -33.57 -3.47 15.54
N THR A 157 -33.09 -4.72 15.59
CA THR A 157 -32.81 -5.43 16.85
C THR A 157 -31.48 -6.15 16.81
N VAL A 158 -30.91 -6.39 17.99
CA VAL A 158 -29.69 -7.21 18.13
C VAL A 158 -29.91 -8.66 17.67
N ALA A 159 -31.13 -9.20 17.79
CA ALA A 159 -31.47 -10.54 17.33
C ALA A 159 -31.35 -10.65 15.80
N GLN A 160 -31.86 -9.64 15.08
CA GLN A 160 -31.71 -9.51 13.63
C GLN A 160 -30.23 -9.39 13.22
N ALA A 161 -29.45 -8.57 13.93
CA ALA A 161 -28.01 -8.46 13.70
C ALA A 161 -27.28 -9.81 13.89
N GLY A 162 -27.61 -10.57 14.94
CA GLY A 162 -27.06 -11.90 15.17
C GLY A 162 -27.41 -12.90 14.07
N GLN A 163 -28.67 -12.92 13.62
CA GLN A 163 -29.10 -13.76 12.50
C GLN A 163 -28.36 -13.40 11.21
N PHE A 164 -28.17 -12.10 10.95
CA PHE A 164 -27.40 -11.62 9.82
C PHE A 164 -25.93 -12.07 9.88
N VAL A 165 -25.27 -11.96 11.03
CA VAL A 165 -23.86 -12.36 11.21
C VAL A 165 -23.67 -13.85 10.90
N VAL A 166 -24.49 -14.70 11.49
CA VAL A 166 -24.41 -16.17 11.28
C VAL A 166 -24.59 -16.50 9.80
N TRP A 167 -25.55 -15.85 9.14
CA TRP A 167 -25.77 -16.02 7.71
C TRP A 167 -24.57 -15.51 6.89
N ALA A 168 -24.12 -14.27 7.10
CA ALA A 168 -23.08 -13.63 6.30
C ALA A 168 -21.74 -14.39 6.37
N LEU A 169 -21.32 -14.83 7.55
CA LEU A 169 -20.06 -15.58 7.72
C LEU A 169 -20.09 -16.96 7.03
N SER A 170 -21.27 -17.52 6.80
CA SER A 170 -21.43 -18.77 6.03
C SER A 170 -21.35 -18.59 4.51
N ARG A 171 -21.41 -17.34 4.02
CA ARG A 171 -21.54 -16.98 2.59
C ARG A 171 -20.26 -16.42 1.97
N PHE A 172 -19.12 -16.59 2.64
CA PHE A 172 -17.84 -16.06 2.17
C PHE A 172 -17.52 -16.41 0.70
N GLY A 173 -17.76 -17.65 0.28
CA GLY A 173 -17.51 -18.06 -1.11
C GLY A 173 -18.38 -17.33 -2.14
N GLU A 174 -19.62 -17.00 -1.79
CA GLU A 174 -20.52 -16.20 -2.64
C GLU A 174 -20.07 -14.74 -2.68
N PHE A 175 -19.65 -14.17 -1.54
CA PHE A 175 -19.09 -12.82 -1.48
C PHE A 175 -17.79 -12.70 -2.27
N GLN A 176 -16.94 -13.72 -2.26
CA GLN A 176 -15.76 -13.77 -3.11
C GLN A 176 -16.13 -13.74 -4.60
N GLN A 177 -17.18 -14.45 -5.02
CA GLN A 177 -17.65 -14.44 -6.41
C GLN A 177 -18.23 -13.08 -6.81
N ALA A 178 -19.07 -12.49 -5.95
CA ALA A 178 -19.63 -11.15 -6.19
C ALA A 178 -18.52 -10.10 -6.33
N ALA A 179 -17.52 -10.12 -5.43
CA ALA A 179 -16.36 -9.23 -5.52
C ALA A 179 -15.51 -9.48 -6.79
N ALA A 180 -15.29 -10.74 -7.18
CA ALA A 180 -14.51 -11.08 -8.36
C ALA A 180 -15.19 -10.66 -9.67
N SER A 181 -16.51 -10.44 -9.67
CA SER A 181 -17.22 -9.93 -10.85
C SER A 181 -16.83 -8.50 -11.25
N THR A 182 -16.25 -7.72 -10.33
CA THR A 182 -15.90 -6.32 -10.56
C THR A 182 -14.42 -6.08 -10.83
N THR A 183 -13.57 -7.11 -10.71
CA THR A 183 -12.12 -6.96 -10.88
C THR A 183 -11.45 -8.26 -11.30
N SER A 184 -10.53 -8.17 -12.26
CA SER A 184 -9.64 -9.27 -12.66
C SER A 184 -8.34 -9.34 -11.85
N HIS A 185 -8.04 -8.30 -11.06
CA HIS A 185 -6.76 -8.16 -10.35
C HIS A 185 -6.89 -8.31 -8.83
N GLY A 186 -8.06 -7.95 -8.29
CA GLY A 186 -8.34 -8.03 -6.87
C GLY A 186 -8.91 -9.38 -6.45
N LYS A 187 -8.61 -9.81 -5.22
CA LYS A 187 -9.25 -11.01 -4.63
C LYS A 187 -9.60 -10.72 -3.19
N MET A 188 -10.86 -10.98 -2.81
CA MET A 188 -11.26 -10.99 -1.39
C MET A 188 -10.61 -12.20 -0.72
N VAL A 189 -9.87 -11.96 0.34
CA VAL A 189 -9.05 -12.95 1.03
C VAL A 189 -9.52 -13.24 2.45
N ASP A 190 -10.19 -12.30 3.10
CA ASP A 190 -10.77 -12.51 4.43
C ASP A 190 -12.02 -11.65 4.68
N ILE A 191 -12.78 -12.03 5.71
CA ILE A 191 -13.90 -11.27 6.26
C ILE A 191 -13.82 -11.25 7.78
N GLY A 192 -13.49 -10.09 8.35
CA GLY A 192 -13.70 -9.82 9.77
C GLY A 192 -15.15 -9.43 10.04
N CYS A 193 -15.64 -9.65 11.26
CA CYS A 193 -16.94 -9.15 11.70
C CYS A 193 -16.81 -8.42 13.04
N THR A 194 -17.44 -7.26 13.15
CA THR A 194 -17.56 -6.50 14.40
C THR A 194 -19.02 -6.14 14.58
N VAL A 195 -19.55 -6.31 15.79
CA VAL A 195 -20.95 -6.00 16.12
C VAL A 195 -20.97 -4.94 17.22
N GLU A 196 -21.70 -3.86 16.99
CA GLU A 196 -21.94 -2.80 17.97
C GLU A 196 -23.46 -2.62 18.13
N GLY A 197 -24.03 -3.17 19.20
CA GLY A 197 -25.48 -3.17 19.40
C GLY A 197 -26.21 -3.87 18.24
N ASN A 198 -26.99 -3.12 17.47
CA ASN A 198 -27.71 -3.57 16.27
C ASN A 198 -26.99 -3.22 14.95
N HIS A 199 -25.73 -2.79 15.00
CA HIS A 199 -24.90 -2.50 13.84
C HIS A 199 -23.91 -3.65 13.61
N VAL A 200 -23.82 -4.12 12.37
CA VAL A 200 -22.86 -5.13 11.96
C VAL A 200 -21.92 -4.53 10.94
N TYR A 201 -20.62 -4.66 11.21
CA TYR A 201 -19.55 -4.24 10.34
C TYR A 201 -18.86 -5.48 9.80
N LEU A 202 -18.81 -5.62 8.48
CA LEU A 202 -18.04 -6.68 7.84
C LEU A 202 -16.74 -6.04 7.35
N ASN A 203 -15.58 -6.49 7.81
CA ASN A 203 -14.29 -5.98 7.39
C ASN A 203 -13.73 -6.89 6.30
N PHE A 204 -13.99 -6.54 5.04
CA PHE A 204 -13.46 -7.31 3.93
C PHE A 204 -12.00 -6.97 3.69
N GLU A 205 -11.17 -7.99 3.52
CA GLU A 205 -9.76 -7.84 3.17
C GLU A 205 -9.53 -8.33 1.75
N PHE A 206 -8.75 -7.58 0.97
CA PHE A 206 -8.46 -7.86 -0.42
C PHE A 206 -6.97 -7.80 -0.71
N THR A 207 -6.47 -8.69 -1.55
CA THR A 207 -5.21 -8.47 -2.27
C THR A 207 -5.49 -7.66 -3.53
N THR A 208 -4.63 -6.70 -3.88
CA THR A 208 -4.88 -5.74 -4.95
C THR A 208 -3.84 -5.74 -6.07
N GLY A 209 -2.90 -6.69 -6.02
CA GLY A 209 -1.72 -6.69 -6.89
C GLY A 209 -0.90 -5.42 -6.66
N ASP A 210 -0.31 -4.87 -7.72
CA ASP A 210 0.53 -3.67 -7.61
C ASP A 210 -0.27 -2.35 -7.46
N ALA A 211 -1.60 -2.42 -7.52
CA ALA A 211 -2.45 -1.25 -7.38
C ALA A 211 -2.66 -0.89 -5.90
N SER A 212 -2.70 0.42 -5.60
CA SER A 212 -3.14 0.90 -4.27
C SER A 212 -4.57 0.46 -3.94
N GLY A 213 -5.42 0.17 -4.94
CA GLY A 213 -6.61 -0.66 -4.78
C GLY A 213 -7.88 0.01 -4.23
N GLN A 214 -7.83 1.28 -3.79
CA GLN A 214 -8.93 1.96 -3.10
C GLN A 214 -10.28 1.94 -3.84
N ASN A 215 -10.29 2.32 -5.12
CA ASN A 215 -11.51 2.32 -5.93
C ASN A 215 -11.98 0.89 -6.22
N MET A 216 -11.03 0.00 -6.52
CA MET A 216 -11.32 -1.40 -6.82
C MET A 216 -12.01 -2.11 -5.66
N VAL A 217 -11.48 -1.99 -4.43
CA VAL A 217 -12.11 -2.62 -3.26
C VAL A 217 -13.44 -1.98 -2.89
N THR A 218 -13.64 -0.70 -3.21
CA THR A 218 -14.93 -0.03 -3.01
C THR A 218 -16.00 -0.59 -3.94
N LEU A 219 -15.68 -0.75 -5.23
CA LEU A 219 -16.59 -1.38 -6.21
C LEU A 219 -16.88 -2.84 -5.89
N ALA A 220 -15.84 -3.61 -5.53
CA ALA A 220 -15.98 -5.01 -5.13
C ALA A 220 -16.85 -5.15 -3.86
N THR A 221 -16.63 -4.27 -2.88
CA THR A 221 -17.47 -4.21 -1.66
C THR A 221 -18.91 -3.83 -1.99
N GLN A 222 -19.13 -2.89 -2.90
CA GLN A 222 -20.48 -2.52 -3.33
C GLN A 222 -21.22 -3.70 -3.96
N ALA A 223 -20.57 -4.47 -4.85
CA ALA A 223 -21.17 -5.67 -5.43
C ALA A 223 -21.54 -6.71 -4.36
N VAL A 224 -20.70 -6.85 -3.33
CA VAL A 224 -21.01 -7.72 -2.18
C VAL A 224 -22.16 -7.17 -1.34
N CYS A 225 -22.24 -5.85 -1.12
CA CYS A 225 -23.37 -5.22 -0.47
C CYS A 225 -24.67 -5.46 -1.26
N ASP A 226 -24.65 -5.33 -2.57
CA ASP A 226 -25.82 -5.55 -3.44
C ASP A 226 -26.28 -7.01 -3.37
N GLU A 227 -25.35 -7.96 -3.41
CA GLU A 227 -25.62 -9.39 -3.19
C GLU A 227 -26.25 -9.63 -1.81
N ILE A 228 -25.67 -9.03 -0.76
CA ILE A 228 -26.22 -9.12 0.60
C ILE A 228 -27.65 -8.59 0.66
N LEU A 229 -27.91 -7.43 0.06
CA LEU A 229 -29.25 -6.83 0.04
C LEU A 229 -30.24 -7.68 -0.75
N ALA A 230 -29.81 -8.41 -1.76
CA ALA A 230 -30.65 -9.33 -2.51
C ALA A 230 -30.99 -10.59 -1.68
N THR A 231 -29.98 -11.25 -1.10
CA THR A 231 -30.12 -12.63 -0.60
C THR A 231 -30.21 -12.78 0.92
N SER A 232 -29.91 -11.72 1.68
CA SER A 232 -29.97 -11.81 3.14
C SER A 232 -31.38 -12.11 3.66
N PRO A 233 -31.54 -13.05 4.62
CA PRO A 233 -32.82 -13.39 5.23
C PRO A 233 -33.37 -12.27 6.12
N VAL A 234 -32.51 -11.33 6.52
CA VAL A 234 -32.88 -10.17 7.33
C VAL A 234 -32.41 -8.92 6.60
N LYS A 235 -33.33 -8.04 6.24
CA LYS A 235 -32.98 -6.81 5.53
C LYS A 235 -32.48 -5.75 6.50
N PRO A 236 -31.29 -5.17 6.26
CA PRO A 236 -30.82 -4.05 7.04
C PRO A 236 -31.71 -2.82 6.75
N VAL A 237 -31.98 -2.02 7.78
CA VAL A 237 -32.68 -0.73 7.70
C VAL A 237 -31.84 0.29 6.94
N ARG A 238 -30.51 0.24 7.13
CA ARG A 238 -29.53 1.07 6.43
C ARG A 238 -28.27 0.27 6.17
N HIS A 239 -27.57 0.60 5.09
CA HIS A 239 -26.25 0.06 4.82
C HIS A 239 -25.34 1.15 4.28
N TYR A 240 -24.04 0.95 4.46
CA TYR A 240 -22.98 1.83 3.99
C TYR A 240 -21.85 0.98 3.43
N VAL A 241 -21.30 1.37 2.28
CA VAL A 241 -20.16 0.66 1.66
C VAL A 241 -18.84 0.85 2.44
N GLU A 242 -18.72 1.96 3.18
CA GLU A 242 -17.63 2.25 4.12
C GLU A 242 -18.21 2.93 5.37
N SER A 243 -17.70 2.57 6.54
CA SER A 243 -18.25 2.91 7.85
C SER A 243 -17.23 3.51 8.83
N ASN A 244 -16.08 3.95 8.32
CA ASN A 244 -14.90 4.42 9.04
C ASN A 244 -14.19 3.36 9.90
N LEU A 245 -14.60 2.09 9.86
CA LEU A 245 -13.96 1.03 10.64
C LEU A 245 -12.65 0.52 10.00
N SER A 246 -12.49 0.66 8.68
CA SER A 246 -11.26 0.25 7.96
C SER A 246 -10.03 1.04 8.39
N GLY A 247 -10.20 2.21 9.01
CA GLY A 247 -9.10 3.13 9.34
C GLY A 247 -8.56 3.90 8.13
N ASP A 248 -9.25 3.84 6.98
CA ASP A 248 -8.84 4.53 5.78
C ASP A 248 -8.65 6.04 6.02
N LYS A 249 -7.42 6.51 5.78
CA LYS A 249 -6.94 7.88 6.02
C LYS A 249 -7.14 8.40 7.45
N LYS A 250 -7.17 7.51 8.44
CA LYS A 250 -7.31 7.86 9.86
C LYS A 250 -6.27 7.14 10.72
N ALA A 251 -5.75 7.84 11.72
CA ALA A 251 -4.95 7.18 12.76
C ALA A 251 -5.85 6.18 13.50
N SER A 252 -5.51 4.91 13.45
CA SER A 252 -6.27 3.83 14.08
C SER A 252 -5.33 2.78 14.63
N ALA A 253 -5.58 2.33 15.87
CA ALA A 253 -4.85 1.20 16.44
C ALA A 253 -5.01 -0.07 15.59
N ARG A 254 -6.11 -0.20 14.83
CA ARG A 254 -6.34 -1.35 13.93
C ARG A 254 -5.26 -1.50 12.86
N ALA A 255 -4.69 -0.39 12.38
CA ALA A 255 -3.59 -0.43 11.41
C ALA A 255 -2.30 -1.06 11.98
N PHE A 256 -2.18 -1.13 13.31
CA PHE A 256 -1.06 -1.74 14.02
C PHE A 256 -1.36 -3.14 14.55
N THR A 257 -2.59 -3.64 14.37
CA THR A 257 -2.99 -4.97 14.82
C THR A 257 -3.10 -5.91 13.63
N SER A 258 -2.49 -7.09 13.74
CA SER A 258 -2.64 -8.19 12.78
C SER A 258 -3.93 -9.00 12.99
N ALA A 259 -4.86 -8.52 13.83
CA ALA A 259 -6.12 -9.17 14.19
C ALA A 259 -7.21 -8.89 13.17
#